data_AF-A0AA96DV24-F1
#
_entry.id   AF-A0AA96DV24-F1
#
_cell.length_a   1.000
_cell.length_b   1.000
_cell.length_c   1.000
_cell.angle_alpha   90.00
_cell.angle_beta   90.00
_cell.angle_gamma   90.00
#
_symmetry.space_group_name_H-M   'P 1'
#
loop_
_entity.id
_entity.type
_entity.pdbx_description
1 polymer ?
#
loop_
_entity_poly.entity_id
_entity_poly.type
_entity_poly.pdbx_seq_one_letter_code
_entity_poly.pdbx_strand_id
1 'polypeptide(L)'
;MEIQNDYLSASTIYSELALKRSELANIDKKELEKSTFEKSDSTNPISKYDEKDYERVLNRFKSSDMETRNHEQLHASLGTTTTPIRYDYQMGPDGKLYAIGGSVRFDTSIPKDKDEAIQKLDELQKASSSPDGLSRADSSIAQAANLNKMLIQSIQEGANYENR
;
A
#
# COMPACT_ATOMS: atom_id res chain seq x y z
N MET A 1 -27.72 7.59 -12.82
CA MET A 1 -26.85 6.41 -12.59
C MET A 1 -26.02 6.78 -11.37
N GLU A 2 -26.53 6.49 -10.18
CA GLU A 2 -25.87 6.85 -8.91
C GLU A 2 -24.95 5.69 -8.51
N ILE A 3 -23.66 5.96 -8.46
CA ILE A 3 -22.66 5.03 -7.95
C ILE A 3 -22.62 5.25 -6.44
N GLN A 4 -23.28 4.36 -5.68
CA GLN A 4 -23.16 4.31 -4.23
C GLN A 4 -21.76 3.78 -3.88
N ASN A 5 -20.91 4.70 -3.40
CA ASN A 5 -19.57 4.43 -2.91
C ASN A 5 -19.65 3.97 -1.45
N ASP A 6 -19.82 2.67 -1.23
CA ASP A 6 -19.79 2.04 0.09
C ASP A 6 -18.34 1.81 0.55
N TYR A 7 -17.60 2.89 0.80
CA TYR A 7 -16.35 2.81 1.55
C TYR A 7 -16.69 2.63 3.04
N LEU A 8 -16.75 1.37 3.49
CA LEU A 8 -16.83 1.07 4.91
C LEU A 8 -15.59 1.65 5.62
N SER A 9 -15.82 2.55 6.57
CA SER A 9 -14.78 3.10 7.45
C SER A 9 -13.97 1.96 8.09
N ALA A 10 -12.65 2.13 8.20
CA ALA A 10 -11.77 1.18 8.88
C ALA A 10 -12.31 0.79 10.28
N SER A 11 -12.98 1.72 10.97
CA SER A 11 -13.65 1.46 12.25
C SER A 11 -14.72 0.38 12.18
N THR A 12 -15.50 0.35 11.09
CA THR A 12 -16.57 -0.63 10.88
C THR A 12 -15.98 -2.02 10.65
N ILE A 13 -14.90 -2.10 9.84
CA ILE A 13 -14.15 -3.35 9.61
C ILE A 13 -13.60 -3.90 10.93
N TYR A 14 -13.00 -3.04 11.77
CA TYR A 14 -12.51 -3.47 13.09
C TYR A 14 -13.62 -3.93 14.03
N SER A 15 -14.78 -3.25 14.02
CA SER A 15 -15.94 -3.65 14.82
C SER A 15 -16.49 -5.02 14.41
N GLU A 16 -16.54 -5.29 13.10
CA GLU A 16 -17.05 -6.53 12.53
C GLU A 16 -16.08 -7.69 12.79
N LEU A 17 -14.77 -7.43 12.73
CA LEU A 17 -13.73 -8.40 13.09
C LEU A 17 -13.78 -8.78 14.58
N ALA A 18 -14.06 -7.80 15.46
CA ALA A 18 -14.19 -8.03 16.90
C ALA A 18 -15.43 -8.87 17.23
N LEU A 19 -16.56 -8.61 16.56
CA LEU A 19 -17.79 -9.40 16.69
C LEU A 19 -17.57 -10.84 16.23
N LYS A 20 -16.96 -11.04 15.05
CA LYS A 20 -16.58 -12.37 14.54
C LYS A 20 -15.67 -13.14 15.50
N ARG A 21 -14.71 -12.47 16.14
CA ARG A 21 -13.83 -13.09 17.15
C ARG A 21 -14.57 -13.50 18.42
N SER A 22 -15.56 -12.71 18.86
CA SER A 22 -16.42 -13.05 19.99
C SER A 22 -17.33 -14.25 19.69
N GLU A 23 -17.88 -14.32 18.47
CA GLU A 23 -18.64 -15.47 17.99
C GLU A 23 -17.79 -16.75 17.97
N LEU A 24 -16.55 -16.66 17.48
CA LEU A 24 -15.60 -17.79 17.49
C LEU A 24 -15.27 -18.27 18.90
N ALA A 25 -15.06 -17.35 19.86
CA ALA A 25 -14.81 -17.72 21.26
C ALA A 25 -16.01 -18.41 21.93
N ASN A 26 -17.24 -18.08 21.52
CA ASN A 26 -18.45 -18.75 21.98
C ASN A 26 -18.65 -20.13 21.33
N ILE A 27 -18.11 -20.34 20.13
CA ILE A 27 -18.08 -21.65 19.45
C ILE A 27 -17.12 -22.59 20.18
N ASP A 28 -15.92 -22.13 20.56
CA ASP A 28 -14.93 -22.94 21.30
C ASP A 28 -15.50 -23.45 22.65
N LYS A 29 -16.26 -22.60 23.36
CA LYS A 29 -16.89 -23.00 24.64
C LYS A 29 -18.00 -24.03 24.44
N LYS A 30 -18.72 -23.96 23.32
CA LYS A 30 -19.81 -24.88 22.96
C LYS A 30 -19.30 -26.20 22.40
N GLU A 31 -18.12 -26.21 21.76
CA GLU A 31 -17.42 -27.43 21.35
C GLU A 31 -16.76 -28.16 22.52
N LEU A 32 -16.24 -27.44 23.53
CA LEU A 32 -15.64 -28.05 24.71
C LEU A 32 -16.65 -28.88 25.52
N GLU A 33 -17.89 -28.39 25.67
CA GLU A 33 -18.98 -29.11 26.35
C GLU A 33 -19.53 -30.31 25.54
N LYS A 34 -19.37 -30.29 24.22
CA LYS A 34 -19.84 -31.38 23.33
C LYS A 34 -18.81 -32.50 23.15
N SER A 35 -17.55 -32.25 23.51
CA SER A 35 -16.41 -33.15 23.29
C SER A 35 -16.31 -34.36 24.25
N THR A 36 -17.13 -34.42 25.31
CA THR A 36 -17.04 -35.50 26.32
C THR A 36 -17.98 -36.69 26.09
N PHE A 37 -18.79 -36.74 25.01
CA PHE A 37 -19.76 -37.83 24.85
C PHE A 37 -19.82 -38.59 23.52
N GLU A 38 -19.19 -38.17 22.42
CA GLU A 38 -19.30 -38.95 21.16
C GLU A 38 -17.96 -39.14 20.46
N LYS A 39 -17.25 -40.20 20.88
CA LYS A 39 -16.22 -40.85 20.08
C LYS A 39 -16.92 -41.78 19.08
N SER A 40 -17.29 -41.24 17.91
CA SER A 40 -17.57 -42.04 16.71
C SER A 40 -16.93 -41.40 15.49
N ASP A 41 -16.05 -42.18 14.89
CA ASP A 41 -15.36 -41.98 13.63
C ASP A 41 -16.29 -41.47 12.52
N SER A 42 -16.10 -40.21 12.13
CA SER A 42 -16.58 -39.64 10.87
C SER A 42 -15.72 -38.42 10.59
N THR A 43 -14.72 -38.60 9.74
CA THR A 43 -14.05 -37.48 9.07
C THR A 43 -15.10 -36.72 8.28
N ASN A 44 -15.71 -35.71 8.90
CA ASN A 44 -16.50 -34.72 8.20
C ASN A 44 -15.60 -34.13 7.10
N PRO A 45 -15.99 -34.21 5.82
CA PRO A 45 -15.23 -33.54 4.78
C PRO A 45 -15.22 -32.07 5.15
N ILE A 46 -14.01 -31.55 5.33
CA ILE A 46 -13.68 -30.13 5.50
C ILE A 46 -14.67 -29.34 4.67
N SER A 47 -15.44 -28.49 5.36
CA SER A 47 -16.40 -27.55 4.81
C SER A 47 -15.91 -27.08 3.45
N LYS A 48 -16.59 -27.52 2.40
CA LYS A 48 -16.36 -27.14 1.01
C LYS A 48 -16.33 -25.62 0.97
N TYR A 49 -15.15 -25.01 0.93
CA TYR A 49 -15.03 -23.58 0.61
C TYR A 49 -15.89 -23.38 -0.63
N ASP A 50 -16.86 -22.45 -0.58
CA ASP A 50 -17.70 -22.18 -1.74
C ASP A 50 -16.75 -21.81 -2.88
N GLU A 51 -16.83 -22.49 -4.02
CA GLU A 51 -15.98 -22.24 -5.20
C GLU A 51 -15.99 -20.73 -5.53
N LYS A 52 -17.12 -20.07 -5.29
CA LYS A 52 -17.29 -18.62 -5.42
C LYS A 52 -16.41 -17.81 -4.46
N ASP A 53 -16.24 -18.27 -3.22
CA ASP A 53 -15.39 -17.61 -2.24
C ASP A 53 -13.91 -17.77 -2.61
N TYR A 54 -13.51 -18.95 -3.08
CA TYR A 54 -12.16 -19.19 -3.60
C TYR A 54 -11.84 -18.24 -4.76
N GLU A 55 -12.71 -18.19 -5.76
CA GLU A 55 -12.55 -17.30 -6.92
C GLU A 55 -12.54 -15.82 -6.52
N ARG A 56 -13.40 -15.40 -5.59
CA ARG A 56 -13.40 -14.02 -5.07
C ARG A 56 -12.06 -13.66 -4.44
N VAL A 57 -11.51 -14.54 -3.61
CA VAL A 57 -10.20 -14.31 -2.96
C VAL A 57 -9.08 -14.29 -3.99
N LEU A 58 -9.05 -15.25 -4.93
CA LEU A 58 -8.05 -15.31 -5.98
C LEU A 58 -8.05 -14.05 -6.87
N ASN A 59 -9.24 -13.57 -7.24
CA ASN A 59 -9.37 -12.34 -8.03
C ASN A 59 -8.91 -11.10 -7.25
N ARG A 60 -9.09 -11.07 -5.92
CA ARG A 60 -8.54 -9.99 -5.10
C ARG A 60 -7.01 -9.98 -5.16
N PHE A 61 -6.36 -11.13 -5.04
CA PHE A 61 -4.90 -11.23 -5.16
C PHE A 61 -4.39 -10.79 -6.53
N LYS A 62 -5.06 -11.20 -7.62
CA LYS A 62 -4.71 -10.77 -8.98
C LYS A 62 -4.86 -9.26 -9.17
N SER A 63 -5.95 -8.68 -8.66
CA SER A 63 -6.19 -7.22 -8.73
C SER A 63 -5.10 -6.47 -7.98
N SER A 64 -4.80 -6.88 -6.74
CA SER A 64 -3.76 -6.24 -5.94
C SER A 64 -2.37 -6.34 -6.57
N ASP A 65 -1.99 -7.49 -7.16
CA ASP A 65 -0.71 -7.62 -7.87
C ASP A 65 -0.61 -6.67 -9.06
N MET A 66 -1.67 -6.57 -9.86
CA MET A 66 -1.71 -5.65 -10.99
C MET A 66 -1.64 -4.18 -10.53
N GLU A 67 -2.43 -3.82 -9.52
CA GLU A 67 -2.48 -2.47 -8.95
C GLU A 67 -1.13 -2.07 -8.36
N THR A 68 -0.53 -2.91 -7.51
CA THR A 68 0.78 -2.66 -6.90
C THR A 68 1.85 -2.53 -7.97
N ARG A 69 1.92 -3.43 -8.95
CA ARG A 69 2.94 -3.34 -10.00
C ARG A 69 2.81 -2.07 -10.84
N ASN A 70 1.59 -1.73 -11.24
CA ASN A 70 1.35 -0.51 -12.02
C ASN A 70 1.71 0.73 -11.20
N HIS A 71 1.33 0.76 -9.93
CA HIS A 71 1.65 1.84 -9.00
C HIS A 71 3.17 2.04 -8.89
N GLU A 72 3.92 0.99 -8.55
CA GLU A 72 5.38 1.10 -8.42
C GLU A 72 6.08 1.42 -9.75
N GLN A 73 5.60 0.87 -10.87
CA GLN A 73 6.14 1.16 -12.20
C GLN A 73 5.92 2.62 -12.59
N LEU A 74 4.74 3.17 -12.31
CA LEU A 74 4.45 4.57 -12.53
C LEU A 74 5.38 5.45 -11.70
N HIS A 75 5.51 5.18 -10.40
CA HIS A 75 6.45 5.89 -9.53
C HIS A 75 7.89 5.83 -10.06
N ALA A 76 8.38 4.64 -10.44
CA ALA A 76 9.73 4.48 -10.98
C ALA A 76 9.94 5.18 -12.34
N SER A 77 8.89 5.40 -13.12
CA SER A 77 8.98 6.09 -14.42
C SER A 77 9.07 7.62 -14.30
N LEU A 78 8.62 8.18 -13.17
CA LEU A 78 8.51 9.62 -12.98
C LEU A 78 9.78 10.28 -12.44
N GLY A 79 10.77 9.49 -12.01
CA GLY A 79 12.01 10.02 -11.50
C GLY A 79 13.14 9.02 -11.42
N THR A 80 14.33 9.53 -11.17
CA THR A 80 15.55 8.73 -11.11
C THR A 80 15.56 7.85 -9.86
N THR A 81 15.60 6.53 -10.07
CA THR A 81 15.64 5.52 -9.00
C THR A 81 17.08 5.09 -8.70
N THR A 82 17.36 4.85 -7.42
CA THR A 82 18.69 4.37 -6.97
C THR A 82 18.77 2.85 -6.92
N THR A 83 17.63 2.19 -6.79
CA THR A 83 17.53 0.74 -6.72
C THR A 83 16.36 0.25 -7.56
N PRO A 84 16.37 -1.00 -8.03
CA PRO A 84 15.21 -1.62 -8.65
C PRO A 84 13.98 -1.58 -7.73
N ILE A 85 12.79 -1.62 -8.33
CA ILE A 85 11.51 -1.71 -7.61
C ILE A 85 11.55 -2.94 -6.70
N ARG A 86 11.11 -2.76 -5.45
CA ARG A 86 10.91 -3.86 -4.50
C ARG A 86 9.44 -4.18 -4.41
N TYR A 87 9.13 -5.47 -4.39
CA TYR A 87 7.78 -5.97 -4.19
C TYR A 87 7.73 -6.87 -2.97
N ASP A 88 6.66 -6.71 -2.20
CA ASP A 88 6.31 -7.58 -1.09
C ASP A 88 5.29 -8.60 -1.60
N TYR A 89 5.63 -9.88 -1.46
CA TYR A 89 4.84 -10.97 -2.01
C TYR A 89 4.05 -11.71 -0.94
N GLN A 90 2.84 -12.11 -1.29
CA GLN A 90 2.01 -13.01 -0.51
C GLN A 90 1.59 -14.20 -1.38
N MET A 91 1.64 -15.40 -0.79
CA MET A 91 1.14 -16.60 -1.45
C MET A 91 -0.39 -16.61 -1.45
N GLY A 92 -0.98 -16.75 -2.64
CA GLY A 92 -2.41 -16.88 -2.86
C GLY A 92 -2.93 -18.31 -2.64
N PRO A 93 -4.25 -18.50 -2.70
CA PRO A 93 -4.88 -19.80 -2.45
C PRO A 93 -4.58 -20.83 -3.56
N ASP A 94 -4.10 -20.38 -4.73
CA ASP A 94 -3.63 -21.22 -5.84
C ASP A 94 -2.13 -21.59 -5.76
N GLY A 95 -1.45 -21.20 -4.66
CA GLY A 95 -0.03 -21.46 -4.43
C GLY A 95 0.92 -20.53 -5.18
N LYS A 96 0.42 -19.49 -5.86
CA LYS A 96 1.26 -18.49 -6.56
C LYS A 96 1.57 -17.29 -5.70
N LEU A 97 2.67 -16.61 -6.01
CA LEU A 97 3.05 -15.36 -5.34
C LEU A 97 2.44 -14.16 -6.07
N TYR A 98 1.82 -13.27 -5.30
CA TYR A 98 1.21 -12.02 -5.75
C TYR A 98 1.83 -10.85 -5.00
N ALA A 99 2.17 -9.76 -5.71
CA ALA A 99 2.62 -8.53 -5.07
C ALA A 99 1.44 -7.87 -4.35
N ILE A 100 1.57 -7.66 -3.04
CA ILE A 100 0.55 -6.99 -2.22
C ILE A 100 1.02 -5.64 -1.69
N GLY A 101 2.29 -5.33 -1.92
CA GLY A 101 2.94 -4.08 -1.58
C GLY A 101 4.22 -3.92 -2.38
N GLY A 102 4.76 -2.71 -2.38
CA GLY A 102 6.00 -2.41 -3.05
C GLY A 102 6.62 -1.12 -2.54
N SER A 103 7.84 -0.85 -3.00
CA SER A 103 8.47 0.43 -2.80
C SER A 103 9.46 0.76 -3.92
N VAL A 104 9.50 2.05 -4.26
CA VAL A 104 10.51 2.67 -5.10
C VAL A 104 11.41 3.55 -4.25
N ARG A 105 12.74 3.48 -4.48
CA ARG A 105 13.70 4.36 -3.82
C ARG A 105 14.26 5.37 -4.82
N PHE A 106 13.82 6.62 -4.67
CA PHE A 106 14.32 7.74 -5.47
C PHE A 106 15.71 8.21 -5.00
N ASP A 107 16.45 8.82 -5.93
CA ASP A 107 17.67 9.54 -5.59
C ASP A 107 17.33 10.92 -4.99
N THR A 108 17.52 11.05 -3.69
CA THR A 108 17.26 12.29 -2.94
C THR A 108 18.50 13.19 -2.81
N SER A 109 19.62 12.85 -3.45
CA SER A 109 20.82 13.69 -3.41
C SER A 109 20.57 15.02 -4.13
N ILE A 110 21.02 16.13 -3.54
CA ILE A 110 20.86 17.47 -4.11
C ILE A 110 22.21 17.92 -4.73
N PRO A 111 22.25 18.25 -6.03
CA PRO A 111 23.41 18.85 -6.68
C PRO A 111 23.89 20.14 -5.99
N LYS A 112 25.17 20.46 -6.16
CA LYS A 112 25.74 21.73 -5.66
C LYS A 112 25.32 22.93 -6.52
N ASP A 113 25.12 22.70 -7.81
CA ASP A 113 24.60 23.71 -8.71
C ASP A 113 23.12 23.95 -8.41
N LYS A 114 22.73 25.22 -8.33
CA LYS A 114 21.38 25.61 -7.87
C LYS A 114 20.31 25.32 -8.92
N ASP A 115 20.62 25.50 -10.20
CA ASP A 115 19.67 25.28 -11.28
C ASP A 115 19.43 23.78 -11.45
N GLU A 116 20.49 22.97 -11.39
CA GLU A 116 20.40 21.51 -11.37
C GLU A 116 19.64 20.99 -10.13
N ALA A 117 19.87 21.61 -8.96
CA ALA A 117 19.16 21.25 -7.73
C ALA A 117 17.66 21.50 -7.83
N ILE A 118 17.22 22.64 -8.40
CA ILE A 118 15.81 22.95 -8.58
C ILE A 118 15.15 21.95 -9.55
N GLN A 119 15.82 21.61 -10.67
CA GLN A 119 15.30 20.65 -11.63
C GLN A 119 15.10 19.26 -10.99
N LYS A 120 16.10 18.78 -10.24
CA LYS A 120 16.02 17.49 -9.56
C LYS A 120 14.95 17.48 -8.47
N LEU A 121 14.79 18.57 -7.74
CA LEU A 121 13.71 18.72 -6.75
C LEU A 121 12.32 18.70 -7.39
N ASP A 122 12.17 19.27 -8.59
CA ASP A 122 10.93 19.24 -9.36
C ASP A 122 10.58 17.83 -9.86
N GLU A 123 11.59 17.09 -10.33
CA GLU A 123 11.47 15.68 -10.69
C GLU A 123 11.06 14.83 -9.48
N LEU A 124 11.76 15.00 -8.36
CA LEU A 124 11.48 14.28 -7.11
C LEU A 124 10.07 14.59 -6.58
N GLN A 125 9.64 15.85 -6.66
CA GLN A 125 8.29 16.27 -6.29
C GLN A 125 7.25 15.57 -7.15
N LYS A 126 7.39 15.59 -8.48
CA LYS A 126 6.45 14.95 -9.41
C LYS A 126 6.37 13.44 -9.19
N ALA A 127 7.52 12.78 -9.05
CA ALA A 127 7.60 11.34 -8.82
C ALA A 127 6.94 10.91 -7.50
N SER A 128 7.02 11.79 -6.49
CA SER A 128 6.44 11.55 -5.17
C SER A 128 5.00 12.04 -5.02
N SER A 129 4.44 12.75 -6.02
CA SER A 129 3.10 13.35 -5.97
C SER A 129 2.10 12.70 -6.95
N SER A 130 2.35 11.46 -7.37
CA SER A 130 1.61 10.78 -8.45
C SER A 130 0.11 10.59 -8.14
N PRO A 131 -0.79 10.51 -9.16
CA PRO A 131 -2.24 10.57 -8.99
C PRO A 131 -2.87 9.40 -8.22
N ASP A 132 -2.29 8.20 -8.32
CA ASP A 132 -2.88 6.97 -7.79
C ASP A 132 -2.42 6.71 -6.34
N GLY A 133 -2.81 7.62 -5.44
CA GLY A 133 -2.67 7.47 -3.99
C GLY A 133 -1.24 7.68 -3.48
N LEU A 134 -1.03 8.73 -2.68
CA LEU A 134 0.27 8.94 -2.03
C LEU A 134 0.44 7.92 -0.91
N SER A 135 1.51 7.11 -0.96
CA SER A 135 1.95 6.46 0.27
C SER A 135 2.40 7.52 1.28
N ARG A 136 2.47 7.15 2.55
CA ARG A 136 3.03 8.05 3.59
C ARG A 136 4.48 8.43 3.28
N ALA A 137 5.24 7.52 2.67
CA ALA A 137 6.62 7.78 2.29
C ALA A 137 6.70 8.81 1.15
N ASP A 138 5.89 8.65 0.11
CA ASP A 138 5.87 9.56 -1.04
C ASP A 138 5.45 10.97 -0.63
N SER A 139 4.42 11.08 0.22
CA SER A 139 3.99 12.35 0.78
C SER A 139 5.12 13.08 1.51
N SER A 140 5.92 12.34 2.31
CA SER A 140 7.05 12.90 3.03
C SER A 140 8.17 13.38 2.10
N ILE A 141 8.47 12.62 1.04
CA ILE A 141 9.49 12.98 0.06
C ILE A 141 9.05 14.22 -0.73
N ALA A 142 7.79 14.28 -1.17
CA ALA A 142 7.23 15.42 -1.87
C ALA A 142 7.28 16.71 -1.02
N GLN A 143 6.94 16.62 0.26
CA GLN A 143 7.03 17.75 1.20
C GLN A 143 8.48 18.21 1.39
N ALA A 144 9.40 17.28 1.62
CA ALA A 144 10.82 17.60 1.78
C ALA A 144 11.39 18.26 0.52
N ALA A 145 11.03 17.74 -0.67
CA ALA A 145 11.45 18.31 -1.94
C ALA A 145 10.96 19.76 -2.10
N ASN A 146 9.69 20.01 -1.78
CA ASN A 146 9.09 21.34 -1.85
C ASN A 146 9.78 22.34 -0.90
N LEU A 147 10.04 21.94 0.35
CA LEU A 147 10.74 22.78 1.33
C LEU A 147 12.16 23.14 0.89
N ASN A 148 12.92 22.17 0.38
CA ASN A 148 14.27 22.41 -0.12
C ASN A 148 14.27 23.36 -1.33
N LYS A 149 13.28 23.24 -2.21
CA LYS A 149 13.12 24.13 -3.37
C LYS A 149 12.88 25.58 -2.94
N MET A 150 11.97 25.80 -1.98
CA MET A 150 11.72 27.13 -1.42
C MET A 150 12.97 27.73 -0.77
N LEU A 151 13.74 26.93 -0.04
CA LEU A 151 14.98 27.39 0.59
C LEU A 151 16.00 27.88 -0.44
N ILE A 152 16.25 27.10 -1.50
CA ILE A 152 17.18 27.48 -2.57
C ILE A 152 16.74 28.78 -3.26
N GLN A 153 15.44 28.92 -3.54
CA GLN A 153 14.87 30.13 -4.13
C GLN A 153 15.02 31.36 -3.22
N SER A 154 14.77 31.22 -1.92
CA SER A 154 14.95 32.33 -0.97
C SER A 154 16.40 32.81 -0.87
N ILE A 155 17.37 31.89 -0.96
CA ILE A 155 18.81 32.22 -0.96
C ILE A 155 19.18 32.95 -2.24
N GLN A 156 18.58 32.56 -3.38
CA GLN A 156 18.80 33.23 -4.66
C GLN A 156 18.24 34.65 -4.65
N GLU A 157 17.04 34.86 -4.13
CA GLU A 157 16.44 36.18 -3.98
C GLU A 157 17.27 37.07 -3.06
N GLY A 158 17.66 36.59 -1.88
CA GLY A 158 18.50 37.34 -0.93
C GLY A 158 19.86 37.77 -1.52
N ALA A 159 20.54 36.89 -2.27
CA ALA A 159 21.80 37.21 -2.92
C ALA A 159 21.67 38.24 -4.07
N ASN A 160 20.50 38.31 -4.71
CA ASN A 160 20.20 39.31 -5.72
C ASN A 160 19.91 40.70 -5.14
N TYR A 161 19.52 40.79 -3.85
CA TYR A 161 19.33 42.06 -3.15
C TYR A 161 20.64 42.66 -2.62
N GLU A 162 21.66 41.85 -2.32
CA GLU A 162 22.97 42.36 -1.84
C GLU A 162 23.88 42.88 -2.97
N ASN A 163 23.58 42.58 -4.23
CA ASN A 163 24.35 43.01 -5.41
C ASN A 163 23.72 44.20 -6.18
N ARG A 164 22.81 44.95 -5.55
CA ARG A 164 22.22 46.19 -6.10
C ARG A 164 22.57 47.38 -5.22
#